data_AF-A0A520Q5B8-F1
#
_entry.id   AF-A0A520Q5B8-F1
#
_cell.length_a   1.000
_cell.length_b   1.000
_cell.length_c   1.000
_cell.angle_alpha   90.00
_cell.angle_beta   90.00
_cell.angle_gamma   90.00
#
_symmetry.space_group_name_H-M   'P 1'
#
loop_
_entity.id
_entity.type
_entity.pdbx_description
1 polymer ?
#
loop_
_entity_poly.entity_id
_entity_poly.type
_entity_poly.pdbx_seq_one_letter_code
_entity_poly.pdbx_strand_id
1 'polypeptide(L)'
;MNRPLALALLMVAGCDQPEPFTADCSGLDEARAYECVEQYYWRVFQVDRDERVDAHADFGAVLDEHAPGDPALSFERANVYFRRGQLAMAIAIEENVGDDQIRFVASIVPDFEQTERLAPDYGIVVSWKASMEIAIAHVTGDDARATELYDAAEREIREDPLGNVPSISGTAIGLPLSTGVPQRVIEAIDEWECEGPEFCERNTEHAPWARPGMAYHWAEHYARVGDRETTVRYLDESLRAEGFDAWPYRWVVEEAAADPDALLARFAERGEDGSCFDIMYANAEYGCVFCHAP
;
A
#
# COMPACT_ATOMS: atom_id res chain seq x y z
N MET A 1 -71.93 13.90 -5.56
CA MET A 1 -71.19 14.71 -4.57
C MET A 1 -70.23 13.77 -3.86
N ASN A 2 -69.03 13.54 -4.43
CA ASN A 2 -67.77 14.24 -4.12
C ASN A 2 -67.32 14.10 -2.65
N ARG A 3 -66.54 13.05 -2.34
CA ARG A 3 -65.12 13.16 -1.88
C ARG A 3 -64.50 11.77 -1.60
N PRO A 4 -63.16 11.63 -1.73
CA PRO A 4 -62.49 10.41 -2.19
C PRO A 4 -61.94 9.51 -1.07
N LEU A 5 -61.72 8.24 -1.39
CA LEU A 5 -60.85 7.33 -0.65
C LEU A 5 -59.41 7.90 -0.65
N ALA A 6 -58.86 8.13 0.54
CA ALA A 6 -57.43 8.31 0.73
C ALA A 6 -56.75 6.93 0.60
N LEU A 7 -56.05 6.72 -0.50
CA LEU A 7 -55.11 5.63 -0.66
C LEU A 7 -53.84 6.02 0.10
N ALA A 8 -53.57 5.35 1.21
CA ALA A 8 -52.28 5.46 1.87
C ALA A 8 -51.22 4.79 0.98
N LEU A 9 -50.42 5.59 0.28
CA LEU A 9 -49.14 5.14 -0.25
C LEU A 9 -48.21 4.91 0.94
N LEU A 10 -48.00 3.65 1.29
CA LEU A 10 -46.78 3.22 1.97
C LEU A 10 -45.63 3.48 1.00
N MET A 11 -44.92 4.59 1.19
CA MET A 11 -43.61 4.77 0.60
C MET A 11 -42.70 3.71 1.20
N VAL A 12 -42.33 2.74 0.38
CA VAL A 12 -41.19 1.86 0.64
C VAL A 12 -40.00 2.80 0.76
N ALA A 13 -39.43 2.87 1.96
CA ALA A 13 -38.16 3.54 2.20
C ALA A 13 -37.16 2.97 1.20
N GLY A 14 -36.70 3.83 0.30
CA GLY A 14 -35.61 3.49 -0.61
C GLY A 14 -34.42 3.05 0.21
N CYS A 15 -33.77 1.99 -0.25
CA CYS A 15 -32.42 1.67 0.18
C CYS A 15 -31.60 2.96 0.05
N ASP A 16 -31.05 3.47 1.16
CA ASP A 16 -30.02 4.49 1.14
C ASP A 16 -28.88 3.94 0.28
N GLN A 17 -28.88 4.31 -0.99
CA GLN A 17 -27.65 4.30 -1.77
C GLN A 17 -26.79 5.40 -1.11
N PRO A 18 -25.55 5.11 -0.70
CA PRO A 18 -24.67 6.16 -0.20
C PRO A 18 -24.66 7.29 -1.24
N GLU A 19 -24.82 8.54 -0.77
CA GLU A 19 -24.76 9.68 -1.68
C GLU A 19 -23.45 9.59 -2.49
N PRO A 20 -23.49 9.87 -3.80
CA PRO A 20 -22.29 9.84 -4.61
C PRO A 20 -21.24 10.77 -3.98
N PHE A 21 -20.09 10.21 -3.61
CA PHE A 21 -19.00 10.95 -3.00
C PHE A 21 -18.60 12.12 -3.91
N THR A 22 -18.60 13.33 -3.36
CA THR A 22 -18.18 14.54 -4.06
C THR A 22 -16.74 14.83 -3.63
N ALA A 23 -15.80 14.75 -4.56
CA ALA A 23 -14.35 14.86 -4.34
C ALA A 23 -13.84 16.27 -3.95
N ASP A 24 -14.71 17.16 -3.48
CA ASP A 24 -14.34 18.53 -3.10
C ASP A 24 -14.31 18.66 -1.59
N CYS A 25 -13.11 18.52 -1.01
CA CYS A 25 -12.89 18.68 0.43
C CYS A 25 -12.59 20.14 0.82
N SER A 26 -12.56 21.07 -0.14
CA SER A 26 -12.20 22.47 0.09
C SER A 26 -13.35 23.28 0.71
N GLY A 27 -13.02 24.26 1.54
CA GLY A 27 -14.02 25.15 2.17
C GLY A 27 -14.95 24.46 3.19
N LEU A 28 -14.69 23.19 3.52
CA LEU A 28 -15.33 22.49 4.62
C LEU A 28 -14.74 22.95 5.96
N ASP A 29 -15.46 22.72 7.06
CA ASP A 29 -14.82 22.84 8.38
C ASP A 29 -13.78 21.72 8.57
N GLU A 30 -12.78 21.96 9.43
CA GLU A 30 -11.57 21.14 9.53
C GLU A 30 -11.85 19.64 9.75
N ALA A 31 -12.78 19.29 10.65
CA ALA A 31 -13.14 17.91 10.91
C ALA A 31 -13.75 17.23 9.66
N ARG A 32 -14.68 17.91 9.00
CA ARG A 32 -15.31 17.39 7.77
C ARG A 32 -14.36 17.34 6.59
N ALA A 33 -13.40 18.27 6.52
CA ALA A 33 -12.35 18.25 5.50
C ALA A 33 -11.47 17.00 5.67
N TYR A 34 -11.05 16.66 6.89
CA TYR A 34 -10.25 15.47 7.15
C TYR A 34 -11.03 14.16 6.91
N GLU A 35 -12.30 14.10 7.28
CA GLU A 35 -13.18 12.96 6.94
C GLU A 35 -13.38 12.80 5.42
N CYS A 36 -13.51 13.91 4.69
CA CYS A 36 -13.60 13.93 3.24
C CYS A 36 -12.31 13.40 2.60
N VAL A 37 -11.14 13.82 3.09
CA VAL A 37 -9.84 13.32 2.60
C VAL A 37 -9.73 11.80 2.75
N GLU A 38 -10.14 11.23 3.88
CA GLU A 38 -10.08 9.78 4.08
C GLU A 38 -10.94 9.02 3.06
N GLN A 39 -12.16 9.49 2.80
CA GLN A 39 -13.04 8.89 1.79
C GLN A 39 -12.49 9.07 0.37
N TYR A 40 -11.96 10.26 0.06
CA TYR A 40 -11.38 10.54 -1.25
C TYR A 40 -10.16 9.65 -1.50
N TYR A 41 -9.29 9.52 -0.50
CA TYR A 41 -8.08 8.70 -0.56
C TYR A 41 -8.41 7.28 -0.99
N TRP A 42 -9.31 6.58 -0.28
CA TRP A 42 -9.62 5.19 -0.62
C TRP A 42 -10.19 5.04 -2.02
N ARG A 43 -11.01 6.01 -2.45
CA ARG A 43 -11.56 6.02 -3.80
C ARG A 43 -10.48 6.14 -4.88
N VAL A 44 -9.56 7.10 -4.79
CA VAL A 44 -8.49 7.28 -5.80
C VAL A 44 -7.37 6.26 -5.67
N PHE A 45 -7.17 5.71 -4.47
CA PHE A 45 -6.18 4.69 -4.23
C PHE A 45 -6.61 3.35 -4.85
N GLN A 46 -7.90 2.99 -4.74
CA GLN A 46 -8.43 1.70 -5.20
C GLN A 46 -9.01 1.73 -6.62
N VAL A 47 -9.71 2.80 -7.01
CA VAL A 47 -10.57 2.81 -8.22
C VAL A 47 -10.17 3.91 -9.20
N ASP A 48 -10.20 5.16 -8.77
CA ASP A 48 -10.07 6.33 -9.65
C ASP A 48 -8.60 6.78 -9.75
N ARG A 49 -7.76 5.90 -10.31
CA ARG A 49 -6.29 6.11 -10.41
C ARG A 49 -5.90 7.40 -11.13
N ASP A 50 -6.64 7.76 -12.18
CA ASP A 50 -6.38 8.97 -12.97
C ASP A 50 -6.55 10.27 -12.16
N GLU A 51 -7.23 10.22 -11.01
CA GLU A 51 -7.47 11.37 -10.13
C GLU A 51 -6.42 11.53 -9.02
N ARG A 52 -5.48 10.59 -8.87
CA ARG A 52 -4.51 10.57 -7.75
C ARG A 52 -3.66 11.84 -7.66
N VAL A 53 -3.22 12.38 -8.80
CA VAL A 53 -2.40 13.61 -8.83
C VAL A 53 -3.18 14.81 -8.31
N ASP A 54 -4.44 14.94 -8.72
CA ASP A 54 -5.33 16.02 -8.29
C ASP A 54 -5.66 15.86 -6.80
N ALA A 55 -6.03 14.65 -6.37
CA ALA A 55 -6.29 14.35 -4.96
C ALA A 55 -5.08 14.64 -4.05
N HIS A 56 -3.86 14.29 -4.47
CA HIS A 56 -2.65 14.61 -3.72
C HIS A 56 -2.48 16.13 -3.53
N ALA A 57 -2.76 16.92 -4.57
CA ALA A 57 -2.73 18.38 -4.48
C ALA A 57 -3.81 18.92 -3.54
N ASP A 58 -5.03 18.39 -3.63
CA ASP A 58 -6.16 18.78 -2.78
C ASP A 58 -5.90 18.48 -1.30
N PHE A 59 -5.28 17.34 -0.98
CA PHE A 59 -4.91 17.01 0.41
C PHE A 59 -3.91 18.03 0.96
N GLY A 60 -2.99 18.51 0.12
CA GLY A 60 -2.11 19.61 0.50
C GLY A 60 -2.83 20.93 0.71
N ALA A 61 -3.81 21.26 -0.15
CA ALA A 61 -4.62 22.46 0.02
C ALA A 61 -5.44 22.42 1.32
N VAL A 62 -6.02 21.27 1.68
CA VAL A 62 -6.73 21.07 2.96
C VAL A 62 -5.79 21.27 4.16
N LEU A 63 -4.58 20.73 4.11
CA LEU A 63 -3.59 20.92 5.18
C LEU A 63 -3.19 22.39 5.35
N ASP A 64 -3.06 23.13 4.25
CA ASP A 64 -2.71 24.55 4.23
C ASP A 64 -3.88 25.45 4.67
N GLU A 65 -5.11 25.16 4.23
CA GLU A 65 -6.33 25.89 4.58
C GLU A 65 -6.57 25.89 6.09
N HIS A 66 -6.33 24.76 6.75
CA HIS A 66 -6.56 24.61 8.18
C HIS A 66 -5.31 24.83 9.04
N ALA A 67 -4.17 25.23 8.48
CA ALA A 67 -2.95 25.43 9.25
C ALA A 67 -3.11 26.50 10.37
N PRO A 68 -2.61 26.27 11.60
CA PRO A 68 -1.77 25.14 12.03
C PRO A 68 -2.55 23.86 12.41
N GLY A 69 -3.87 23.89 12.35
CA GLY A 69 -4.80 22.85 12.76
C GLY A 69 -5.31 23.04 14.19
N ASP A 70 -6.51 22.54 14.48
CA ASP A 70 -7.00 22.38 15.85
C ASP A 70 -6.19 21.27 16.54
N PRO A 71 -5.52 21.52 17.68
CA PRO A 71 -4.82 20.47 18.43
C PRO A 71 -5.71 19.29 18.83
N ALA A 72 -7.03 19.48 18.94
CA ALA A 72 -7.97 18.40 19.20
C ALA A 72 -8.12 17.43 18.02
N LEU A 73 -7.75 17.85 16.81
CA LEU A 73 -7.79 17.08 15.56
C LEU A 73 -6.38 16.68 15.08
N SER A 74 -5.41 16.60 16.01
CA SER A 74 -4.00 16.32 15.67
C SER A 74 -3.84 14.96 14.99
N PHE A 75 -4.60 13.95 15.40
CA PHE A 75 -4.54 12.62 14.80
C PHE A 75 -5.12 12.61 13.39
N GLU A 76 -6.27 13.25 13.18
CA GLU A 76 -6.92 13.39 11.89
C GLU A 76 -6.04 14.17 10.90
N ARG A 77 -5.41 15.25 11.37
CA ARG A 77 -4.40 15.98 10.59
C ARG A 77 -3.19 15.11 10.26
N ALA A 78 -2.71 14.30 11.22
CA ALA A 78 -1.64 13.33 10.98
C ALA A 78 -2.05 12.33 9.89
N ASN A 79 -3.29 11.83 9.93
CA ASN A 79 -3.81 10.92 8.93
C ASN A 79 -3.86 11.57 7.53
N VAL A 80 -4.20 12.86 7.42
CA VAL A 80 -4.13 13.56 6.12
C VAL A 80 -2.70 13.61 5.57
N TYR A 81 -1.70 13.93 6.41
CA TYR A 81 -0.30 13.83 6.00
C TYR A 81 0.06 12.41 5.56
N PHE A 82 -0.33 11.40 6.34
CA PHE A 82 -0.08 10.00 6.02
C PHE A 82 -0.68 9.61 4.66
N ARG A 83 -1.97 9.90 4.44
CA ARG A 83 -2.66 9.62 3.16
C ARG A 83 -2.01 10.34 1.99
N ARG A 84 -1.59 11.60 2.17
CA ARG A 84 -0.87 12.34 1.13
C ARG A 84 0.46 11.67 0.78
N GLY A 85 1.21 11.23 1.79
CA GLY A 85 2.45 10.47 1.60
C GLY A 85 2.24 9.12 0.90
N GLN A 86 1.24 8.34 1.31
CA GLN A 86 0.87 7.08 0.66
C GLN A 86 0.46 7.27 -0.80
N LEU A 87 -0.30 8.33 -1.07
CA LEU A 87 -0.73 8.66 -2.43
C LEU A 87 0.44 9.12 -3.30
N ALA A 88 1.35 9.93 -2.76
CA ALA A 88 2.59 10.32 -3.44
C ALA A 88 3.46 9.10 -3.80
N MET A 89 3.55 8.12 -2.91
CA MET A 89 4.22 6.83 -3.19
C MET A 89 3.53 6.08 -4.33
N ALA A 90 2.21 5.91 -4.28
CA ALA A 90 1.47 5.23 -5.34
C ALA A 90 1.64 5.94 -6.69
N ILE A 91 1.61 7.27 -6.72
CA ILE A 91 1.88 8.06 -7.94
C ILE A 91 3.30 7.81 -8.44
N ALA A 92 4.30 7.85 -7.54
CA ALA A 92 5.70 7.68 -7.93
C ALA A 92 6.01 6.29 -8.50
N ILE A 93 5.33 5.25 -8.00
CA ILE A 93 5.55 3.85 -8.41
C ILE A 93 4.68 3.47 -9.61
N GLU A 94 3.40 3.85 -9.59
CA GLU A 94 2.39 3.27 -10.49
C GLU A 94 1.98 4.18 -11.65
N GLU A 95 2.22 5.49 -11.55
CA GLU A 95 1.75 6.47 -12.54
C GLU A 95 2.91 6.98 -13.41
N ASN A 96 2.66 7.13 -14.71
CA ASN A 96 3.65 7.67 -15.64
C ASN A 96 3.66 9.21 -15.63
N VAL A 97 4.15 9.80 -14.53
CA VAL A 97 4.23 11.25 -14.33
C VAL A 97 5.51 11.91 -14.87
N GLY A 98 6.38 11.14 -15.55
CA GLY A 98 7.61 11.65 -16.16
C GLY A 98 8.52 12.36 -15.15
N ASP A 99 9.04 13.54 -15.53
CA ASP A 99 9.97 14.32 -14.70
C ASP A 99 9.37 14.77 -13.35
N ASP A 100 8.04 14.81 -13.21
CA ASP A 100 7.37 15.18 -11.96
C ASP A 100 7.47 14.09 -10.89
N GLN A 101 7.91 12.86 -11.22
CA GLN A 101 8.10 11.76 -10.27
C GLN A 101 8.96 12.18 -9.07
N ILE A 102 10.03 12.94 -9.31
CA ILE A 102 10.95 13.42 -8.27
C ILE A 102 10.24 14.30 -7.24
N ARG A 103 9.24 15.09 -7.68
CA ARG A 103 8.47 15.95 -6.77
C ARG A 103 7.64 15.12 -5.80
N PHE A 104 6.98 14.06 -6.28
CA PHE A 104 6.20 13.17 -5.41
C PHE A 104 7.12 12.41 -4.46
N VAL A 105 8.23 11.87 -4.96
CA VAL A 105 9.25 11.22 -4.12
C VAL A 105 9.72 12.16 -3.00
N ALA A 106 9.96 13.43 -3.32
CA ALA A 106 10.43 14.43 -2.35
C ALA A 106 9.38 14.83 -1.29
N SER A 107 8.09 14.55 -1.49
CA SER A 107 7.04 14.86 -0.50
C SER A 107 6.75 13.74 0.49
N ILE A 108 7.07 12.48 0.14
CA ILE A 108 6.72 11.28 0.92
C ILE A 108 7.30 11.35 2.35
N VAL A 109 8.62 11.43 2.50
CA VAL A 109 9.27 11.40 3.82
C VAL A 109 8.85 12.59 4.69
N PRO A 110 8.83 13.84 4.20
CA PRO A 110 8.31 14.97 4.98
C PRO A 110 6.89 14.77 5.50
N ASP A 111 6.00 14.16 4.72
CA ASP A 111 4.62 13.89 5.14
C ASP A 111 4.56 12.83 6.24
N PHE A 112 5.35 11.77 6.14
CA PHE A 112 5.46 10.78 7.21
C PHE A 112 6.10 11.36 8.48
N GLU A 113 7.10 12.24 8.38
CA GLU A 113 7.65 12.95 9.54
C GLU A 113 6.62 13.86 10.22
N GLN A 114 5.74 14.53 9.46
CA GLN A 114 4.64 15.29 10.04
C GLN A 114 3.64 14.39 10.75
N THR A 115 3.35 13.23 10.17
CA THR A 115 2.48 12.20 10.76
C THR A 115 3.05 11.73 12.11
N GLU A 116 4.32 11.30 12.15
CA GLU A 116 5.01 10.88 13.38
C GLU A 116 4.99 11.97 14.46
N ARG A 117 5.18 13.23 14.06
CA ARG A 117 5.17 14.36 14.98
C ARG A 117 3.80 14.61 15.60
N LEU A 118 2.73 14.43 14.83
CA LEU A 118 1.35 14.74 15.24
C LEU A 118 0.64 13.54 15.90
N ALA A 119 1.05 12.31 15.57
CA ALA A 119 0.50 11.06 16.06
C ALA A 119 1.63 10.03 16.29
N PRO A 120 2.42 10.16 17.37
CA PRO A 120 3.58 9.29 17.62
C PRO A 120 3.21 7.83 17.88
N ASP A 121 1.97 7.56 18.30
CA ASP A 121 1.48 6.19 18.52
C ASP A 121 0.89 5.57 17.24
N TYR A 122 0.94 6.27 16.09
CA TYR A 122 0.39 5.77 14.84
C TYR A 122 1.36 4.81 14.15
N GLY A 123 1.50 3.60 14.71
CA GLY A 123 2.56 2.64 14.35
C GLY A 123 2.70 2.30 12.86
N ILE A 124 1.63 2.41 12.06
CA ILE A 124 1.68 2.14 10.62
C ILE A 124 2.65 3.08 9.88
N VAL A 125 2.87 4.31 10.34
CA VAL A 125 3.77 5.24 9.65
C VAL A 125 5.21 4.74 9.64
N VAL A 126 5.61 3.97 10.65
CA VAL A 126 6.98 3.46 10.82
C VAL A 126 7.37 2.57 9.66
N SER A 127 6.52 1.59 9.32
CA SER A 127 6.80 0.68 8.22
C SER A 127 6.79 1.37 6.87
N TRP A 128 5.82 2.26 6.63
CA TRP A 128 5.72 2.99 5.37
C TRP A 128 6.91 3.91 5.14
N LYS A 129 7.34 4.64 6.18
CA LYS A 129 8.53 5.49 6.12
C LYS A 129 9.79 4.68 5.86
N ALA A 130 10.02 3.59 6.60
CA ALA A 130 11.18 2.74 6.40
C ALA A 130 11.22 2.15 4.98
N SER A 131 10.08 1.62 4.50
CA SER A 131 9.94 1.09 3.14
C SER A 131 10.32 2.16 2.10
N MET A 132 9.86 3.40 2.29
CA MET A 132 10.12 4.50 1.35
C MET A 132 11.53 5.03 1.39
N GLU A 133 12.15 5.15 2.55
CA GLU A 133 13.56 5.53 2.63
C GLU A 133 14.44 4.51 1.90
N ILE A 134 14.16 3.20 2.07
CA ILE A 134 14.88 2.12 1.36
C ILE A 134 14.61 2.20 -0.15
N ALA A 135 13.36 2.43 -0.56
CA ALA A 135 12.98 2.53 -1.97
C ALA A 135 13.67 3.72 -2.67
N ILE A 136 13.70 4.87 -2.01
CA ILE A 136 14.36 6.07 -2.52
C ILE A 136 15.86 5.82 -2.68
N ALA A 137 16.49 5.16 -1.69
CA ALA A 137 17.89 4.79 -1.78
C ALA A 137 18.15 3.88 -2.99
N HIS A 138 17.27 2.91 -3.27
CA HIS A 138 17.33 2.08 -4.49
C HIS A 138 17.22 2.89 -5.77
N VAL A 139 16.21 3.74 -5.90
CA VAL A 139 15.98 4.55 -7.11
C VAL A 139 17.15 5.49 -7.39
N THR A 140 17.84 5.94 -6.34
CA THR A 140 19.04 6.79 -6.46
C THR A 140 20.35 5.99 -6.65
N GLY A 141 20.29 4.66 -6.61
CA GLY A 141 21.43 3.76 -6.82
C GLY A 141 22.39 3.66 -5.63
N ASP A 142 21.91 3.95 -4.41
CA ASP A 142 22.69 3.90 -3.18
C ASP A 142 22.31 2.66 -2.33
N ASP A 143 22.70 1.48 -2.80
CA ASP A 143 22.41 0.20 -2.13
C ASP A 143 23.06 0.12 -0.73
N ALA A 144 24.18 0.83 -0.50
CA ALA A 144 24.80 0.91 0.82
C ALA A 144 23.89 1.66 1.79
N ARG A 145 23.34 2.80 1.35
CA ARG A 145 22.35 3.54 2.14
C ARG A 145 21.07 2.73 2.37
N ALA A 146 20.58 2.03 1.35
CA ALA A 146 19.41 1.16 1.49
C ALA A 146 19.66 0.03 2.52
N THR A 147 20.86 -0.55 2.54
CA THR A 147 21.26 -1.55 3.54
C THR A 147 21.29 -0.96 4.96
N GLU A 148 21.89 0.22 5.15
CA GLU A 148 21.90 0.90 6.45
C GLU A 148 20.48 1.22 6.96
N LEU A 149 19.59 1.63 6.05
CA LEU A 149 18.20 1.91 6.38
C LEU A 149 17.45 0.65 6.78
N TYR A 150 17.68 -0.47 6.08
CA TYR A 150 17.13 -1.76 6.48
C TYR A 150 17.66 -2.21 7.86
N ASP A 151 18.95 -2.07 8.14
CA ASP A 151 19.52 -2.40 9.44
C ASP A 151 18.87 -1.60 10.59
N ALA A 152 18.48 -0.35 10.33
CA ALA A 152 17.72 0.45 11.28
C ALA A 152 16.27 -0.07 11.42
N ALA A 153 15.64 -0.45 10.31
CA ALA A 153 14.27 -0.95 10.23
C ALA A 153 14.09 -2.33 10.88
N GLU A 154 15.13 -3.17 10.91
CA GLU A 154 15.09 -4.47 11.59
C GLU A 154 14.78 -4.39 13.09
N ARG A 155 15.11 -3.26 13.74
CA ARG A 155 14.68 -3.04 15.13
C ARG A 155 13.16 -2.90 15.19
N GLU A 156 12.58 -2.10 14.30
CA GLU A 156 11.14 -1.85 14.24
C GLU A 156 10.38 -3.15 13.89
N ILE A 157 10.91 -3.96 12.97
CA ILE A 157 10.37 -5.29 12.66
C ILE A 157 10.31 -6.18 13.92
N ARG A 158 11.37 -6.19 14.74
CA ARG A 158 11.39 -6.99 15.98
C ARG A 158 10.46 -6.46 17.06
N GLU A 159 10.19 -5.16 17.08
CA GLU A 159 9.32 -4.53 18.07
C GLU A 159 7.82 -4.70 17.73
N ASP A 160 7.46 -4.58 16.45
CA ASP A 160 6.10 -4.78 15.95
C ASP A 160 6.10 -5.46 14.57
N PRO A 161 6.21 -6.79 14.51
CA PRO A 161 6.38 -7.51 13.24
C PRO A 161 5.12 -7.48 12.36
N LEU A 162 3.94 -7.29 12.94
CA LEU A 162 2.66 -7.58 12.31
C LEU A 162 2.43 -6.76 11.04
N GLY A 163 2.65 -5.45 11.12
CA GLY A 163 2.61 -4.55 9.96
C GLY A 163 3.97 -4.33 9.29
N ASN A 164 5.06 -4.49 10.05
CA ASN A 164 6.39 -4.10 9.59
C ASN A 164 6.99 -5.13 8.62
N VAL A 165 6.83 -6.43 8.86
CA VAL A 165 7.33 -7.47 7.95
C VAL A 165 6.74 -7.35 6.54
N PRO A 166 5.41 -7.37 6.33
CA PRO A 166 4.84 -7.30 4.98
C PRO A 166 5.17 -6.00 4.23
N SER A 167 5.18 -4.86 4.92
CA SER A 167 5.46 -3.58 4.28
C SER A 167 6.94 -3.42 3.91
N ILE A 168 7.86 -3.65 4.85
CA ILE A 168 9.28 -3.35 4.65
C ILE A 168 9.93 -4.38 3.72
N SER A 169 9.48 -5.64 3.79
CA SER A 169 10.00 -6.73 2.95
C SER A 169 9.87 -6.42 1.46
N GLY A 170 8.75 -5.84 1.02
CA GLY A 170 8.47 -5.57 -0.40
C GLY A 170 9.50 -4.69 -1.10
N THR A 171 10.14 -3.80 -0.35
CA THR A 171 11.24 -2.99 -0.86
C THR A 171 12.60 -3.65 -0.59
N ALA A 172 12.83 -4.13 0.63
CA ALA A 172 14.15 -4.61 1.07
C ALA A 172 14.62 -5.89 0.37
N ILE A 173 13.69 -6.76 -0.02
CA ILE A 173 14.00 -8.00 -0.75
C ILE A 173 14.68 -7.73 -2.11
N GLY A 174 14.50 -6.53 -2.66
CA GLY A 174 15.11 -6.07 -3.91
C GLY A 174 16.60 -5.75 -3.81
N LEU A 175 17.20 -5.75 -2.61
CA LEU A 175 18.63 -5.53 -2.43
C LEU A 175 19.49 -6.64 -3.08
N PRO A 176 20.75 -6.34 -3.42
CA PRO A 176 21.69 -7.37 -3.87
C PRO A 176 21.83 -8.49 -2.84
N LEU A 177 21.91 -9.75 -3.28
CA LEU A 177 22.09 -10.90 -2.38
C LEU A 177 23.38 -10.79 -1.57
N SER A 178 24.43 -10.18 -2.14
CA SER A 178 25.72 -9.98 -1.48
C SER A 178 25.65 -9.08 -0.24
N THR A 179 24.58 -8.29 -0.08
CA THR A 179 24.32 -7.53 1.16
C THR A 179 23.88 -8.39 2.34
N GLY A 180 23.35 -9.59 2.08
CA GLY A 180 22.71 -10.43 3.10
C GLY A 180 21.31 -9.96 3.52
N VAL A 181 20.79 -8.83 3.01
CA VAL A 181 19.46 -8.34 3.37
C VAL A 181 18.34 -9.26 2.89
N PRO A 182 18.32 -9.74 1.63
CA PRO A 182 17.25 -10.62 1.16
C PRO A 182 17.07 -11.88 2.03
N GLN A 183 18.17 -12.46 2.52
CA GLN A 183 18.13 -13.64 3.40
C GLN A 183 17.53 -13.30 4.77
N ARG A 184 17.89 -12.15 5.37
CA ARG A 184 17.31 -11.68 6.62
C ARG A 184 15.83 -11.33 6.49
N VAL A 185 15.41 -10.83 5.32
CA VAL A 185 13.99 -10.62 5.02
C VAL A 185 13.24 -11.96 5.04
N ILE A 186 13.78 -13.01 4.43
CA ILE A 186 13.19 -14.36 4.47
C ILE A 186 13.11 -14.89 5.90
N GLU A 187 14.16 -14.72 6.70
CA GLU A 187 14.14 -15.11 8.12
C GLU A 187 13.00 -14.40 8.89
N ALA A 188 12.81 -13.09 8.66
CA ALA A 188 11.70 -12.34 9.26
C ALA A 188 10.33 -12.81 8.78
N ILE A 189 10.19 -13.24 7.52
CA ILE A 189 8.94 -13.81 6.98
C ILE A 189 8.66 -15.18 7.59
N ASP A 190 9.68 -16.03 7.74
CA ASP A 190 9.54 -17.36 8.34
C ASP A 190 9.11 -17.30 9.82
N GLU A 191 9.50 -16.23 10.53
CA GLU A 191 9.12 -15.98 11.93
C GLU A 191 7.79 -15.21 12.08
N TRP A 192 7.23 -14.70 10.98
CA TRP A 192 6.05 -13.84 11.04
C TRP A 192 4.76 -14.63 11.20
N GLU A 193 3.98 -14.26 12.21
CA GLU A 193 2.63 -14.80 12.48
C GLU A 193 1.60 -13.67 12.32
N CYS A 194 0.59 -13.90 11.47
CA CYS A 194 -0.54 -12.97 11.33
C CYS A 194 -1.70 -13.43 12.20
N GLU A 195 -1.80 -12.90 13.42
CA GLU A 195 -2.90 -13.21 14.35
C GLU A 195 -3.45 -11.93 14.99
N GLY A 196 -4.78 -11.85 15.12
CA GLY A 196 -5.47 -10.80 15.88
C GLY A 196 -6.23 -9.78 15.02
N PRO A 197 -5.57 -9.01 14.14
CA PRO A 197 -6.24 -8.07 13.25
C PRO A 197 -7.11 -8.74 12.20
N GLU A 198 -8.16 -8.02 11.79
CA GLU A 198 -9.11 -8.48 10.77
C GLU A 198 -8.45 -8.89 9.45
N PHE A 199 -7.42 -8.14 9.00
CA PHE A 199 -6.74 -8.41 7.74
C PHE A 199 -5.97 -9.75 7.74
N CYS A 200 -5.66 -10.30 8.91
CA CYS A 200 -5.06 -11.64 9.03
C CYS A 200 -6.09 -12.75 8.76
N GLU A 201 -7.36 -12.49 9.04
CA GLU A 201 -8.42 -13.49 8.97
C GLU A 201 -9.19 -13.43 7.64
N ARG A 202 -9.36 -12.23 7.09
CA ARG A 202 -10.15 -11.99 5.88
C ARG A 202 -9.65 -10.78 5.10
N ASN A 203 -9.99 -10.75 3.81
CA ASN A 203 -9.84 -9.55 3.00
C ASN A 203 -10.80 -8.46 3.53
N THR A 204 -10.35 -7.21 3.48
CA THR A 204 -11.12 -6.04 3.92
C THR A 204 -11.61 -5.24 2.72
N GLU A 205 -12.52 -4.29 2.94
CA GLU A 205 -12.97 -3.37 1.88
C GLU A 205 -11.80 -2.59 1.26
N HIS A 206 -10.84 -2.19 2.08
CA HIS A 206 -9.67 -1.43 1.65
C HIS A 206 -8.56 -2.30 1.05
N ALA A 207 -8.57 -3.61 1.27
CA ALA A 207 -7.63 -4.56 0.70
C ALA A 207 -8.37 -5.86 0.30
N PRO A 208 -9.23 -5.79 -0.74
CA PRO A 208 -10.12 -6.88 -1.13
C PRO A 208 -9.35 -8.12 -1.62
N TRP A 209 -8.06 -7.97 -1.92
CA TRP A 209 -7.18 -9.02 -2.41
C TRP A 209 -5.96 -9.23 -1.52
N ALA A 210 -6.01 -8.79 -0.25
CA ALA A 210 -4.89 -8.90 0.69
C ALA A 210 -4.34 -10.32 0.78
N ARG A 211 -5.19 -11.35 0.91
CA ARG A 211 -4.74 -12.74 1.05
C ARG A 211 -4.08 -13.31 -0.21
N PRO A 212 -4.74 -13.32 -1.41
CA PRO A 212 -4.07 -13.79 -2.62
C PRO A 212 -2.84 -12.95 -2.98
N GLY A 213 -2.91 -11.62 -2.77
CA GLY A 213 -1.81 -10.70 -3.00
C GLY A 213 -0.61 -10.98 -2.09
N MET A 214 -0.83 -11.15 -0.79
CA MET A 214 0.22 -11.46 0.20
C MET A 214 0.86 -12.82 -0.06
N ALA A 215 0.08 -13.83 -0.46
CA ALA A 215 0.64 -15.12 -0.84
C ALA A 215 1.58 -14.99 -2.06
N TYR A 216 1.18 -14.23 -3.10
CA TYR A 216 2.08 -13.97 -4.22
C TYR A 216 3.30 -13.12 -3.82
N HIS A 217 3.12 -12.15 -2.91
CA HIS A 217 4.21 -11.36 -2.34
C HIS A 217 5.28 -12.26 -1.76
N TRP A 218 4.90 -13.20 -0.90
CA TRP A 218 5.82 -14.20 -0.38
C TRP A 218 6.43 -15.07 -1.47
N ALA A 219 5.64 -15.57 -2.42
CA ALA A 219 6.17 -16.36 -3.53
C ALA A 219 7.31 -15.65 -4.27
N GLU A 220 7.17 -14.35 -4.55
CA GLU A 220 8.21 -13.57 -5.22
C GLU A 220 9.46 -13.40 -4.34
N HIS A 221 9.30 -13.27 -3.02
CA HIS A 221 10.43 -13.18 -2.08
C HIS A 221 11.24 -14.48 -2.06
N TYR A 222 10.58 -15.63 -1.96
CA TYR A 222 11.28 -16.92 -2.00
C TYR A 222 11.89 -17.18 -3.38
N ALA A 223 11.25 -16.74 -4.47
CA ALA A 223 11.82 -16.83 -5.81
C ALA A 223 13.10 -16.01 -5.93
N ARG A 224 13.12 -14.81 -5.32
CA ARG A 224 14.29 -13.91 -5.29
C ARG A 224 15.52 -14.56 -4.66
N VAL A 225 15.35 -15.40 -3.64
CA VAL A 225 16.44 -16.13 -2.98
C VAL A 225 16.65 -17.55 -3.53
N GLY A 226 15.93 -17.93 -4.59
CA GLY A 226 16.07 -19.22 -5.26
C GLY A 226 15.39 -20.41 -4.56
N ASP A 227 14.52 -20.16 -3.58
CA ASP A 227 13.74 -21.22 -2.93
C ASP A 227 12.51 -21.58 -3.75
N ARG A 228 12.70 -22.52 -4.68
CA ARG A 228 11.66 -23.00 -5.57
C ARG A 228 10.50 -23.68 -4.85
N GLU A 229 10.79 -24.47 -3.81
CA GLU A 229 9.74 -25.26 -3.14
C GLU A 229 8.75 -24.33 -2.45
N THR A 230 9.27 -23.35 -1.70
CA THR A 230 8.44 -22.39 -0.98
C THR A 230 7.76 -21.40 -1.93
N THR A 231 8.44 -21.00 -3.03
CA THR A 231 7.82 -20.23 -4.12
C THR A 231 6.55 -20.92 -4.62
N VAL A 232 6.67 -22.18 -5.04
CA VAL A 232 5.53 -22.94 -5.59
C VAL A 232 4.43 -23.10 -4.55
N ARG A 233 4.77 -23.36 -3.28
CA ARG A 233 3.80 -23.45 -2.19
C ARG A 233 2.94 -22.18 -2.08
N TYR A 234 3.56 -21.00 -2.12
CA TYR A 234 2.84 -19.73 -2.00
C TYR A 234 2.07 -19.34 -3.26
N LEU A 235 2.57 -19.68 -4.46
CA LEU A 235 1.77 -19.55 -5.69
C LEU A 235 0.49 -20.39 -5.60
N ASP A 236 0.62 -21.64 -5.13
CA ASP A 236 -0.50 -22.56 -4.88
C ASP A 236 -1.49 -22.02 -3.84
N GLU A 237 -1.01 -21.33 -2.81
CA GLU A 237 -1.84 -20.69 -1.79
C GLU A 237 -2.62 -19.51 -2.38
N SER A 238 -1.96 -18.67 -3.17
CA SER A 238 -2.60 -17.55 -3.87
C SER A 238 -3.70 -18.03 -4.81
N LEU A 239 -3.44 -19.05 -5.64
CA LEU A 239 -4.41 -19.66 -6.55
C LEU A 239 -5.64 -20.25 -5.84
N ARG A 240 -5.49 -20.68 -4.59
CA ARG A 240 -6.57 -21.29 -3.77
C ARG A 240 -7.28 -20.28 -2.89
N ALA A 241 -6.85 -19.02 -2.88
CA ALA A 241 -7.46 -18.00 -2.06
C ALA A 241 -8.92 -17.75 -2.47
N GLU A 242 -9.76 -17.44 -1.48
CA GLU A 242 -11.15 -17.08 -1.73
C GLU A 242 -11.24 -15.84 -2.63
N GLY A 243 -12.07 -15.93 -3.67
CA GLY A 243 -12.29 -14.83 -4.61
C GLY A 243 -11.24 -14.68 -5.71
N PHE A 244 -10.21 -15.53 -5.78
CA PHE A 244 -9.12 -15.44 -6.77
C PHE A 244 -9.62 -15.25 -8.22
N ASP A 245 -10.69 -15.94 -8.63
CA ASP A 245 -11.27 -15.84 -9.98
C ASP A 245 -11.75 -14.42 -10.36
N ALA A 246 -12.09 -13.61 -9.35
CA ALA A 246 -12.56 -12.22 -9.53
C ALA A 246 -11.43 -11.19 -9.40
N TRP A 247 -10.23 -11.58 -8.95
CA TRP A 247 -9.11 -10.68 -8.78
C TRP A 247 -8.60 -10.14 -10.13
N PRO A 248 -8.53 -8.80 -10.34
CA PRO A 248 -8.09 -8.23 -11.61
C PRO A 248 -6.66 -8.60 -12.03
N TYR A 249 -5.78 -8.85 -11.05
CA TYR A 249 -4.36 -9.14 -11.27
C TYR A 249 -4.02 -10.63 -11.17
N ARG A 250 -5.02 -11.52 -11.12
CA ARG A 250 -4.80 -12.98 -11.00
C ARG A 250 -3.85 -13.56 -12.06
N TRP A 251 -3.82 -12.95 -13.24
CA TRP A 251 -3.00 -13.38 -14.36
C TRP A 251 -1.51 -13.39 -14.01
N VAL A 252 -1.05 -12.48 -13.14
CA VAL A 252 0.34 -12.44 -12.65
C VAL A 252 0.71 -13.75 -11.94
N VAL A 253 -0.20 -14.25 -11.11
CA VAL A 253 -0.02 -15.51 -10.37
C VAL A 253 -0.19 -16.71 -11.30
N GLU A 254 -1.17 -16.68 -12.20
CA GLU A 254 -1.40 -17.75 -13.19
C GLU A 254 -0.17 -17.95 -14.10
N GLU A 255 0.44 -16.88 -14.57
CA GLU A 255 1.67 -16.91 -15.37
C GLU A 255 2.86 -17.46 -14.57
N ALA A 256 3.06 -16.95 -13.35
CA ALA A 256 4.13 -17.43 -12.47
C ALA A 256 3.96 -18.91 -12.09
N ALA A 257 2.72 -19.37 -11.86
CA ALA A 257 2.44 -20.77 -11.52
C ALA A 257 2.54 -21.70 -12.72
N ALA A 258 2.30 -21.20 -13.94
CA ALA A 258 2.47 -21.97 -15.17
C ALA A 258 3.95 -22.26 -15.47
N ASP A 259 4.86 -21.35 -15.11
CA ASP A 259 6.31 -21.54 -15.22
C ASP A 259 7.07 -20.94 -14.02
N PRO A 260 7.11 -21.64 -12.87
CA PRO A 260 7.82 -21.16 -11.69
C PRO A 260 9.33 -21.00 -11.93
N ASP A 261 9.90 -21.81 -12.83
CA ASP A 261 11.33 -21.75 -13.13
C ASP A 261 11.68 -20.44 -13.88
N ALA A 262 10.77 -19.93 -14.71
CA ALA A 262 10.91 -18.61 -15.32
C ALA A 262 10.84 -17.47 -14.27
N LEU A 263 9.96 -17.58 -13.26
CA LEU A 263 9.92 -16.60 -12.16
C LEU A 263 11.25 -16.57 -11.39
N LEU A 264 11.81 -17.74 -11.05
CA LEU A 264 13.12 -17.82 -10.39
C LEU A 264 14.24 -17.27 -11.28
N ALA A 265 14.23 -17.63 -12.57
CA ALA A 265 15.24 -17.19 -13.53
C ALA A 265 15.29 -15.66 -13.66
N ARG A 266 14.13 -14.99 -13.65
CA ARG A 266 14.01 -13.52 -13.67
C ARG A 266 14.88 -12.85 -12.62
N PHE A 267 14.93 -13.39 -11.40
CA PHE A 267 15.76 -12.85 -10.32
C PHE A 267 17.20 -13.34 -10.39
N ALA A 268 17.42 -14.61 -10.73
CA ALA A 268 18.75 -15.18 -10.85
C ALA A 268 19.62 -14.46 -11.90
N GLU A 269 19.01 -13.91 -12.95
CA GLU A 269 19.70 -13.12 -13.99
C GLU A 269 20.43 -11.88 -13.46
N ARG A 270 19.98 -11.31 -12.33
CA ARG A 270 20.64 -10.15 -11.69
C ARG A 270 21.91 -10.55 -10.92
N GLY A 271 22.07 -11.83 -10.61
CA GLY A 271 23.21 -12.35 -9.85
C GLY A 271 23.27 -11.86 -8.40
N GLU A 272 24.46 -11.95 -7.80
CA GLU A 272 24.67 -11.61 -6.39
C GLU A 272 24.64 -10.11 -6.12
N ASP A 273 25.15 -9.31 -7.05
CA ASP A 273 25.39 -7.87 -6.85
C ASP A 273 24.32 -6.98 -7.51
N GLY A 274 23.44 -7.54 -8.33
CA GLY A 274 22.36 -6.79 -8.97
C GLY A 274 21.18 -6.58 -8.04
N SER A 275 20.69 -5.34 -7.96
CA SER A 275 19.39 -5.05 -7.39
C SER A 275 18.26 -5.63 -8.27
N CYS A 276 17.25 -6.17 -7.61
CA CYS A 276 16.00 -6.63 -8.18
C CYS A 276 14.83 -5.67 -7.90
N PHE A 277 15.08 -4.51 -7.26
CA PHE A 277 14.01 -3.59 -6.84
C PHE A 277 13.04 -3.25 -7.97
N ASP A 278 13.56 -2.96 -9.17
CA ASP A 278 12.79 -2.58 -10.37
C ASP A 278 12.00 -3.74 -11.00
N ILE A 279 12.28 -4.98 -10.59
CA ILE A 279 11.62 -6.18 -11.10
C ILE A 279 10.79 -6.91 -10.02
N MET A 280 10.63 -6.33 -8.84
CA MET A 280 9.62 -6.83 -7.89
C MET A 280 8.25 -6.31 -8.30
N TYR A 281 7.19 -7.12 -8.18
CA TYR A 281 5.82 -6.68 -8.48
C TYR A 281 5.42 -5.49 -7.60
N ALA A 282 5.87 -5.47 -6.34
CA ALA A 282 5.56 -4.42 -5.36
C ALA A 282 6.03 -3.03 -5.81
N ASN A 283 6.99 -2.97 -6.74
CA ASN A 283 7.55 -1.73 -7.29
C ASN A 283 7.20 -1.53 -8.77
N ALA A 284 6.20 -2.25 -9.28
CA ALA A 284 5.70 -2.16 -10.65
C ALA A 284 4.42 -1.28 -10.74
N GLU A 285 3.89 -1.11 -11.96
CA GLU A 285 2.72 -0.26 -12.27
C GLU A 285 1.40 -0.65 -11.57
N TYR A 286 1.43 -1.76 -10.83
CA TYR A 286 0.31 -2.29 -10.07
C TYR A 286 0.66 -2.65 -8.62
N GLY A 287 1.82 -2.24 -8.08
CA GLY A 287 2.31 -2.71 -6.77
C GLY A 287 1.33 -2.55 -5.60
N CYS A 288 0.74 -1.37 -5.44
CA CYS A 288 -0.30 -1.08 -4.46
C CYS A 288 -1.65 -1.68 -4.89
N VAL A 289 -2.09 -1.41 -6.12
CA VAL A 289 -3.42 -1.84 -6.59
C VAL A 289 -3.57 -3.37 -6.68
N PHE A 290 -2.46 -4.12 -6.70
CA PHE A 290 -2.43 -5.57 -6.62
C PHE A 290 -3.26 -6.10 -5.46
N CYS A 291 -3.14 -5.50 -4.27
CA CYS A 291 -3.89 -5.88 -3.08
C CYS A 291 -5.17 -5.06 -2.87
N HIS A 292 -5.20 -3.85 -3.44
CA HIS A 292 -6.14 -2.79 -3.05
C HIS A 292 -7.26 -2.50 -4.06
N ALA A 293 -7.07 -2.75 -5.37
CA ALA A 293 -8.09 -2.43 -6.38
C ALA A 293 -9.15 -3.55 -6.50
N PRO A 294 -10.46 -3.24 -6.38
CA PRO A 294 -11.54 -4.22 -6.42
C PRO A 294 -11.77 -4.87 -7.79
#